data_AF-A0A9W7BRE7-F1
#
_entry.id   AF-A0A9W7BRE7-F1
#
_cell.length_a   1.000
_cell.length_b   1.000
_cell.length_c   1.000
_cell.angle_alpha   90.00
_cell.angle_beta   90.00
_cell.angle_gamma   90.00
#
_symmetry.space_group_name_H-M   'P 1'
#
loop_
_entity.id
_entity.type
_entity.pdbx_description
1 polymer ?
#
loop_
_entity_poly.entity_id
_entity_poly.type
_entity_poly.pdbx_seq_one_letter_code
_entity_poly.pdbx_strand_id
1 'polypeptide(L)'
;MMTGKHRISAGGRPPEDSKLFPKSGVQDFSGDSKVFKTPEKEKLVKAKLTRALRIVANDLENIPIGLITMWGSLFCCYNVNAHMACTAGFTLGRILHTVSYELELQPHRAWGWGIGTSTSCLLAVNGVLGALLL
;
A
#
# COMPACT_ATOMS: atom_id res chain seq x y z
N MET A 1 -4.10 -0.54 10.85
CA MET A 1 -5.38 -0.26 10.16
C MET A 1 -5.50 1.24 9.83
N MET A 2 -4.85 1.71 8.75
CA MET A 2 -4.97 3.11 8.31
C MET A 2 -6.30 3.36 7.58
N THR A 3 -6.71 2.46 6.69
CA THR A 3 -7.95 2.58 5.90
C THR A 3 -9.23 2.53 6.74
N GLY A 4 -9.27 1.69 7.77
CA GLY A 4 -10.44 1.57 8.66
C GLY A 4 -10.77 2.87 9.38
N LYS A 5 -9.77 3.56 9.95
CA LYS A 5 -9.95 4.87 10.60
C LYS A 5 -10.50 5.93 9.63
N HIS A 6 -9.98 5.96 8.41
CA HIS A 6 -10.45 6.89 7.38
C HIS A 6 -11.88 6.56 6.88
N ARG A 7 -12.24 5.27 6.77
CA ARG A 7 -13.60 4.81 6.43
C ARG A 7 -14.63 5.17 7.50
N ILE A 8 -14.29 4.98 8.77
CA ILE A 8 -15.17 5.33 9.90
C ILE A 8 -15.38 6.85 9.93
N SER A 9 -14.30 7.64 9.75
CA SER A 9 -14.36 9.10 9.70
C SER A 9 -15.20 9.62 8.52
N ALA A 10 -15.15 8.95 7.37
CA ALA A 10 -15.89 9.31 6.17
C ALA A 10 -17.35 8.83 6.15
N GLY A 11 -17.81 8.09 7.18
CA GLY A 11 -19.15 7.52 7.23
C GLY A 11 -19.37 6.25 6.39
N GLY A 12 -18.36 5.82 5.62
CA GLY A 12 -18.40 4.62 4.75
C GLY A 12 -18.11 3.30 5.47
N ARG A 13 -18.53 3.18 6.73
CA ARG A 13 -18.42 1.95 7.51
C ARG A 13 -19.50 0.95 7.10
N PRO A 14 -19.28 -0.37 7.24
CA PRO A 14 -20.33 -1.37 7.11
C PRO A 14 -21.37 -1.30 8.25
N PRO A 15 -22.64 -1.72 8.04
CA PRO A 15 -23.71 -1.62 9.04
C PRO A 15 -23.45 -2.45 10.30
N GLU A 16 -22.70 -3.54 10.20
CA GLU A 16 -22.29 -4.39 11.33
C GLU A 16 -21.38 -3.64 12.33
N ASP A 17 -20.57 -2.69 11.86
CA ASP A 17 -19.63 -1.91 12.67
C ASP A 17 -20.29 -0.70 13.37
N SER A 18 -21.58 -0.46 13.12
CA SER A 18 -22.33 0.63 13.74
C SER A 18 -22.34 0.54 15.27
N LYS A 19 -22.49 -0.68 15.80
CA LYS A 19 -22.51 -0.98 17.25
C LYS A 19 -21.14 -0.80 17.90
N LEU A 20 -20.06 -1.00 17.16
CA LEU A 20 -18.68 -0.90 17.66
C LEU A 20 -18.23 0.56 17.82
N PHE A 21 -18.79 1.48 17.00
CA PHE A 21 -18.42 2.90 17.03
C PHE A 21 -19.64 3.81 17.16
N PRO A 22 -20.33 3.83 18.31
CA PRO A 22 -21.56 4.62 18.50
C PRO A 22 -21.32 6.15 18.43
N LYS A 23 -20.08 6.61 18.67
CA LYS A 23 -19.72 8.04 18.71
C LYS A 23 -19.29 8.63 17.36
N SER A 24 -19.17 7.83 16.29
CA SER A 24 -18.55 8.25 15.03
C SER A 24 -19.51 8.85 13.99
N GLY A 25 -20.70 9.31 14.39
CA GLY A 25 -21.65 10.00 13.50
C GLY A 25 -22.53 9.06 12.66
N VAL A 26 -23.42 9.64 11.85
CA VAL A 26 -24.37 8.89 11.00
C VAL A 26 -23.61 8.17 9.89
N GLN A 27 -24.02 6.94 9.60
CA GLN A 27 -23.42 6.12 8.55
C GLN A 27 -24.06 6.47 7.21
N ASP A 28 -23.23 6.60 6.17
CA ASP A 28 -23.74 6.78 4.82
C ASP A 28 -22.80 6.14 3.82
N PHE A 29 -23.29 5.07 3.19
CA PHE A 29 -22.55 4.29 2.21
C PHE A 29 -22.15 5.14 0.99
N SER A 30 -22.96 6.15 0.67
CA SER A 30 -22.77 7.08 -0.45
C SER A 30 -21.96 8.31 -0.05
N GLY A 31 -21.74 8.54 1.26
CA GLY A 31 -21.06 9.72 1.78
C GLY A 31 -21.83 11.03 1.58
N ASP A 32 -23.15 10.99 1.35
CA ASP A 32 -24.03 12.17 1.24
C ASP A 32 -24.60 12.63 2.58
N SER A 33 -24.25 11.93 3.66
CA SER A 33 -24.86 12.23 4.94
C SER A 33 -24.39 13.57 5.46
N LYS A 34 -25.37 14.26 6.04
CA LYS A 34 -25.31 15.47 6.86
C LYS A 34 -24.41 15.33 8.11
N VAL A 35 -23.40 14.47 8.10
CA VAL A 35 -22.38 14.29 9.16
C VAL A 35 -21.48 15.52 9.23
N PHE A 36 -21.14 16.11 8.09
CA PHE A 36 -20.33 17.32 8.03
C PHE A 36 -21.24 18.54 7.90
N LYS A 37 -21.27 19.38 8.93
CA LYS A 37 -21.94 20.69 8.89
C LYS A 37 -21.33 21.65 7.86
N THR A 38 -20.16 21.34 7.32
CA THR A 38 -19.38 22.19 6.42
C THR A 38 -18.88 21.37 5.22
N PRO A 39 -19.14 21.80 3.96
CA PRO A 39 -18.78 21.04 2.76
C PRO A 39 -17.26 20.87 2.56
N GLU A 40 -16.44 21.76 3.12
CA GLU A 40 -14.97 21.67 3.02
C GLU A 40 -14.40 20.49 3.80
N LYS A 41 -14.94 20.23 4.99
CA LYS A 41 -14.50 19.11 5.85
C LYS A 41 -14.84 17.77 5.21
N GLU A 42 -15.99 17.69 4.56
CA GLU A 42 -16.41 16.51 3.81
C GLU A 42 -15.43 16.18 2.68
N LYS A 43 -15.10 17.16 1.84
CA LYS A 43 -14.11 17.00 0.75
C LYS A 43 -12.76 16.52 1.28
N LEU A 44 -12.30 17.09 2.40
CA LEU A 44 -11.01 16.76 2.99
C LEU A 44 -10.96 15.31 3.54
N VAL A 45 -12.05 14.86 4.19
CA VAL A 45 -12.15 13.49 4.69
C VAL A 45 -12.26 12.48 3.54
N LYS A 46 -13.06 12.79 2.51
CA LYS A 46 -13.16 11.96 1.29
C LYS A 46 -11.82 11.87 0.55
N ALA A 47 -11.07 12.97 0.47
CA ALA A 47 -9.74 12.99 -0.13
C ALA A 47 -8.75 12.08 0.62
N LYS A 48 -8.73 12.15 1.96
CA LYS A 48 -7.89 11.28 2.80
C LYS A 48 -8.25 9.80 2.67
N LEU A 49 -9.55 9.48 2.60
CA LEU A 49 -10.01 8.11 2.37
C LEU A 49 -9.56 7.60 1.00
N THR A 50 -9.74 8.40 -0.05
CA THR A 50 -9.33 8.05 -1.42
C THR A 50 -7.82 7.81 -1.48
N ARG A 51 -7.04 8.64 -0.79
CA ARG A 51 -5.60 8.42 -0.60
C ARG A 51 -5.30 7.07 0.03
N ALA A 52 -5.91 6.77 1.18
CA ALA A 52 -5.65 5.54 1.90
C ALA A 52 -6.01 4.30 1.06
N LEU A 53 -7.09 4.36 0.28
CA LEU A 53 -7.46 3.29 -0.65
C LEU A 53 -6.44 3.09 -1.77
N ARG A 54 -5.89 4.19 -2.34
CA ARG A 54 -4.85 4.11 -3.37
C ARG A 54 -3.55 3.49 -2.86
N ILE A 55 -3.19 3.69 -1.58
CA ILE A 55 -2.05 2.99 -0.95
C ILE A 55 -2.30 1.49 -0.99
N VAL A 56 -3.45 1.08 -0.46
CA VAL A 56 -3.82 -0.35 -0.38
C VAL A 56 -3.89 -0.98 -1.76
N ALA A 57 -4.46 -0.29 -2.75
CA ALA A 57 -4.49 -0.77 -4.13
C ALA A 57 -3.08 -0.98 -4.71
N ASN A 58 -2.16 -0.03 -4.50
CA ASN A 58 -0.78 -0.19 -4.95
C ASN A 58 -0.07 -1.35 -4.26
N ASP A 59 -0.27 -1.51 -2.95
CA ASP A 59 0.28 -2.63 -2.19
C ASP A 59 -0.29 -3.96 -2.68
N LEU A 60 -1.59 -4.01 -3.02
CA LEU A 60 -2.27 -5.20 -3.57
C LEU A 60 -1.75 -5.60 -4.96
N GLU A 61 -1.33 -4.64 -5.78
CA GLU A 61 -0.74 -4.91 -7.09
C GLU A 61 0.72 -5.36 -6.98
N ASN A 62 1.49 -4.77 -6.06
CA ASN A 62 2.94 -4.93 -6.07
C ASN A 62 3.47 -5.98 -5.09
N ILE A 63 2.88 -6.12 -3.90
CA ILE A 63 3.36 -7.07 -2.89
C ILE A 63 3.18 -8.51 -3.35
N PRO A 64 2.00 -8.94 -3.88
CA PRO A 64 1.84 -10.31 -4.37
C PRO A 64 2.81 -10.66 -5.49
N ILE A 65 3.01 -9.75 -6.45
CA ILE A 65 3.97 -9.93 -7.55
C ILE A 65 5.40 -10.04 -7.01
N GLY A 66 5.78 -9.16 -6.08
CA GLY A 66 7.07 -9.22 -5.41
C GLY A 66 7.31 -10.54 -4.69
N LEU A 67 6.34 -11.03 -3.92
CA LEU A 67 6.44 -12.30 -3.18
C LEU A 67 6.56 -13.51 -4.11
N ILE A 68 5.77 -13.56 -5.18
CA ILE A 68 5.86 -14.64 -6.19
C ILE A 68 7.26 -14.64 -6.84
N THR A 69 7.78 -13.46 -7.16
CA THR A 69 9.10 -13.30 -7.79
C THR A 69 10.24 -13.69 -6.84
N MET A 70 10.15 -13.28 -5.57
CA MET A 70 11.11 -13.68 -4.52
C MET A 70 11.09 -15.18 -4.30
N TRP A 71 9.90 -15.77 -4.21
CA TRP A 71 9.79 -17.20 -4.00
C TRP A 71 10.29 -18.01 -5.20
N GLY A 72 9.95 -17.60 -6.42
CA GLY A 72 10.45 -18.23 -7.65
C GLY A 72 11.96 -18.13 -7.79
N SER A 73 12.53 -16.95 -7.56
CA SER A 73 13.99 -16.73 -7.66
C SER A 73 14.80 -17.38 -6.52
N LEU A 74 14.15 -17.80 -5.43
CA LEU A 74 14.81 -18.54 -4.34
C LEU A 74 15.24 -19.95 -4.79
N PHE A 75 14.45 -20.60 -5.65
CA PHE A 75 14.75 -21.96 -6.12
C PHE A 75 15.88 -22.01 -7.15
N CYS A 76 16.03 -20.96 -7.96
CA CYS A 76 17.04 -20.85 -9.01
C CYS A 76 17.96 -19.65 -8.74
N CYS A 77 18.51 -19.56 -7.53
CA CYS A 77 19.29 -18.39 -7.12
C CYS A 77 20.73 -18.44 -7.68
N TYR A 78 21.08 -17.51 -8.58
CA TYR A 78 22.46 -17.37 -9.06
C TYR A 78 23.41 -16.84 -7.97
N ASN A 79 23.01 -15.76 -7.27
CA ASN A 79 23.79 -15.18 -6.19
C ASN A 79 22.91 -14.87 -4.96
N VAL A 80 23.22 -15.54 -3.85
CA VAL A 80 22.49 -15.44 -2.58
C VAL A 80 22.60 -14.06 -1.95
N ASN A 81 23.77 -13.42 -2.02
CA ASN A 81 23.98 -12.08 -1.47
C ASN A 81 23.17 -11.02 -2.23
N ALA A 82 23.11 -11.16 -3.56
CA ALA A 82 22.29 -10.28 -4.40
C ALA A 82 20.79 -10.48 -4.11
N HIS A 83 20.33 -11.72 -3.92
CA HIS A 83 18.96 -12.03 -3.56
C HIS A 83 18.59 -11.41 -2.19
N MET A 84 19.43 -11.58 -1.17
CA MET A 84 19.20 -10.97 0.17
C MET A 84 19.11 -9.44 0.10
N ALA A 85 20.05 -8.80 -0.61
CA ALA A 85 20.07 -7.34 -0.76
C ALA A 85 18.83 -6.82 -1.50
N CYS A 86 18.39 -7.50 -2.56
CA CYS A 86 17.20 -7.11 -3.32
C CYS A 86 15.92 -7.30 -2.49
N THR A 87 15.82 -8.38 -1.71
CA THR A 87 14.66 -8.62 -0.82
C THR A 87 14.60 -7.58 0.30
N ALA A 88 15.74 -7.22 0.89
CA ALA A 88 15.82 -6.13 1.87
C ALA A 88 15.46 -4.77 1.24
N GLY A 89 15.95 -4.49 0.03
CA GLY A 89 15.63 -3.27 -0.71
C GLY A 89 14.14 -3.16 -1.05
N PHE A 90 13.50 -4.26 -1.44
CA PHE A 90 12.07 -4.30 -1.71
C PHE A 90 11.24 -3.99 -0.45
N THR A 91 11.57 -4.63 0.69
CA THR A 91 10.83 -4.40 1.93
C THR A 91 10.99 -2.96 2.43
N LEU A 92 12.21 -2.42 2.42
CA LEU A 92 12.47 -1.02 2.77
C LEU A 92 11.78 -0.05 1.81
N GLY A 93 11.80 -0.32 0.50
CA GLY A 93 11.11 0.48 -0.51
C GLY A 93 9.60 0.55 -0.27
N ARG A 94 8.98 -0.57 0.14
CA ARG A 94 7.55 -0.62 0.47
C ARG A 94 7.23 0.15 1.76
N ILE A 95 8.04 -0.01 2.80
CA ILE A 95 7.89 0.77 4.05
C ILE A 95 8.01 2.27 3.75
N LEU A 96 9.03 2.67 3.00
CA LEU A 96 9.22 4.05 2.57
C LEU A 96 8.03 4.54 1.76
N HIS A 97 7.49 3.76 0.81
CA HIS A 97 6.32 4.14 0.04
C HIS A 97 5.10 4.40 0.95
N THR A 98 4.79 3.50 1.89
CA THR A 98 3.65 3.64 2.80
C THR A 98 3.80 4.85 3.73
N VAL A 99 4.97 5.02 4.36
CA VAL A 99 5.25 6.16 5.25
C VAL A 99 5.22 7.47 4.46
N SER A 100 5.80 7.47 3.26
CA SER A 100 5.83 8.64 2.39
C SER A 100 4.43 9.07 1.99
N TYR A 101 3.57 8.09 1.73
CA TYR A 101 2.18 8.33 1.42
C TYR A 101 1.41 8.81 2.65
N GLU A 102 1.68 8.38 3.87
CA GLU A 102 0.96 8.96 5.02
C GLU A 102 1.30 10.44 5.23
N LEU A 103 2.58 10.82 5.09
CA LEU A 103 3.10 12.14 5.41
C LEU A 103 2.89 13.24 4.35
N GLU A 104 2.15 12.97 3.27
CA GLU A 104 1.88 13.96 2.20
C GLU A 104 3.09 14.54 1.47
N LEU A 105 4.32 14.07 1.72
CA LEU A 105 5.44 14.66 1.02
C LEU A 105 5.40 14.31 -0.49
N GLN A 106 5.82 15.24 -1.32
CA GLN A 106 6.14 15.01 -2.72
C GLN A 106 7.58 15.54 -2.81
N PRO A 107 8.61 14.73 -3.15
CA PRO A 107 8.65 13.70 -4.19
C PRO A 107 9.05 12.27 -3.73
N HIS A 108 9.32 12.06 -2.44
CA HIS A 108 9.80 10.79 -1.85
C HIS A 108 8.92 9.56 -2.15
N ARG A 109 7.64 9.76 -2.45
CA ARG A 109 6.74 8.71 -2.95
C ARG A 109 7.24 8.04 -4.24
N ALA A 110 7.79 8.82 -5.18
CA ALA A 110 8.31 8.28 -6.44
C ALA A 110 9.58 7.45 -6.20
N TRP A 111 10.39 7.84 -5.22
CA TRP A 111 11.60 7.11 -4.83
C TRP A 111 11.27 5.76 -4.21
N GLY A 112 10.31 5.72 -3.27
CA GLY A 112 9.86 4.46 -2.65
C GLY A 112 9.28 3.47 -3.68
N TRP A 113 8.45 3.97 -4.61
CA TRP A 113 7.94 3.14 -5.71
C TRP A 113 9.06 2.69 -6.66
N GLY A 114 9.96 3.59 -7.05
CA GLY A 114 11.07 3.28 -7.94
C GLY A 114 12.03 2.23 -7.38
N ILE A 115 12.40 2.35 -6.11
CA ILE A 115 13.25 1.38 -5.39
C ILE A 115 12.54 0.02 -5.30
N GLY A 116 11.25 0.01 -4.96
CA GLY A 116 10.48 -1.23 -4.88
C GLY A 116 10.38 -1.95 -6.23
N THR A 117 10.13 -1.23 -7.32
CA THR A 117 10.00 -1.82 -8.65
C THR A 117 11.35 -2.27 -9.22
N SER A 118 12.42 -1.49 -9.02
CA SER A 118 13.75 -1.84 -9.51
C SER A 118 14.31 -3.08 -8.82
N THR A 119 14.14 -3.19 -7.50
CA THR A 119 14.57 -4.36 -6.73
C THR A 119 13.81 -5.63 -7.10
N SER A 120 12.49 -5.54 -7.36
CA SER A 120 11.72 -6.67 -7.92
C SER A 120 12.22 -7.11 -9.28
N CYS A 121 12.58 -6.17 -10.16
CA CYS A 121 13.12 -6.47 -11.49
C CYS A 121 14.49 -7.17 -11.39
N LEU A 122 15.38 -6.68 -10.51
CA LEU A 122 16.68 -7.31 -10.25
C LEU A 122 16.54 -8.73 -9.69
N LEU A 123 15.56 -8.96 -8.81
CA LEU A 123 15.22 -10.29 -8.29
C LEU A 123 14.78 -11.25 -9.41
N ALA A 124 13.94 -10.79 -10.33
CA ALA A 124 13.54 -11.57 -11.49
C ALA A 124 14.74 -11.93 -12.38
N VAL A 125 15.61 -10.96 -12.66
CA VAL A 125 16.84 -11.19 -13.45
C VAL A 125 17.76 -12.20 -12.77
N ASN A 126 17.96 -12.09 -11.45
CA ASN A 126 18.80 -13.02 -10.68
C ASN A 126 18.25 -14.46 -10.71
N GLY A 127 16.93 -14.62 -10.66
CA GLY A 127 16.27 -15.92 -10.78
C GLY A 127 16.36 -16.51 -12.20
N VAL A 128 16.21 -15.69 -13.24
CA VAL A 128 16.35 -16.15 -14.64
C VAL A 128 17.78 -16.57 -14.94
N LEU A 129 18.77 -15.79 -14.52
CA LEU A 129 20.18 -16.14 -14.68
C LEU A 129 20.52 -17.45 -13.96
N GLY A 130 20.02 -17.64 -12.73
CA GLY A 130 20.24 -18.89 -12.00
C GLY A 130 19.42 -20.07 -12.52
N ALA A 131 18.44 -19.87 -13.40
CA ALA A 131 17.75 -20.96 -14.11
C ALA A 131 18.43 -21.32 -15.44
N LEU A 132 19.17 -20.38 -16.05
CA LEU A 132 19.81 -20.58 -17.35
C LEU A 132 21.29 -20.99 -17.25
N LEU A 133 21.99 -20.56 -16.20
CA LEU A 133 23.44 -20.74 -16.03
C LEU A 133 23.82 -21.82 -15.00
N LEU A 134 22.82 -22.43 -14.36
CA LEU A 134 22.94 -23.42 -13.28
C LEU A 134 22.41 -24.75 -13.80
#